data_AF-A0A969BH87-F1
#
_entry.id   AF-A0A969BH87-F1
#
_cell.length_a   1.000
_cell.length_b   1.000
_cell.length_c   1.000
_cell.angle_alpha   90.00
_cell.angle_beta   90.00
_cell.angle_gamma   90.00
#
_symmetry.space_group_name_H-M   'P 1'
#
loop_
_entity.id
_entity.type
_entity.pdbx_description
1 polymer ?
#
loop_
_entity_poly.entity_id
_entity_poly.type
_entity_poly.pdbx_seq_one_letter_code
_entity_poly.pdbx_strand_id
1 'polypeptide(L)'
;MSNYLAIATVTATLQRVLQASVQLDLPGARVTTARPDASGSGTPEVGINVYLYQATPNPAWRNYDLRNRRPKGELIKQAQAGLDLFYIMTFYGNEVELEPQRLLGSAVRTIVDNPIFTPEMIRETINNPTLGFLANSTLDKQVERVTIVPSIMNTEELSKIWSVFFQSPYVLSFACQGSAVLIEGQRQSGRPLPIRKREFYTTPSQPIIFQLMSEAGVNQPVVANSSLTIRGQQLNPQVNDQELQNLNSNEVLVRSKPQIRIGETRLTPQKVSEKEISLELSLLATEEKIPCERVYKACK
;
A
#
# COMPACT_ATOMS: atom_id res chain seq x y z
N MET A 1 14.72 7.35 2.59
CA MET A 1 13.82 6.68 3.55
C MET A 1 14.60 6.23 4.77
N SER A 2 13.93 6.15 5.90
CA SER A 2 14.50 6.03 7.25
C SER A 2 14.42 4.60 7.80
N ASN A 3 15.49 4.18 8.46
CA ASN A 3 15.58 2.90 9.18
C ASN A 3 15.06 3.03 10.62
N TYR A 4 15.18 1.95 11.40
CA TYR A 4 14.73 1.89 12.79
C TYR A 4 15.43 2.90 13.73
N LEU A 5 16.59 3.45 13.35
CA LEU A 5 17.33 4.46 14.13
C LEU A 5 16.69 5.85 14.03
N ALA A 6 15.69 6.03 13.17
CA ALA A 6 15.01 7.31 12.94
C ALA A 6 14.53 7.96 14.25
N ILE A 7 13.81 7.22 15.11
CA ILE A 7 13.25 7.76 16.37
C ILE A 7 14.37 8.27 17.28
N ALA A 8 15.42 7.46 17.48
CA ALA A 8 16.55 7.82 18.32
C ALA A 8 17.30 9.05 17.76
N THR A 9 17.41 9.13 16.43
CA THR A 9 18.05 10.25 15.75
C THR A 9 17.26 11.55 15.90
N VAL A 10 15.92 11.50 15.84
CA VAL A 10 15.06 12.66 16.11
C VAL A 10 15.27 13.18 17.53
N THR A 11 15.23 12.27 18.53
CA THR A 11 15.45 12.65 19.93
C THR A 11 16.84 13.26 20.16
N ALA A 12 17.89 12.67 19.57
CA ALA A 12 19.24 13.20 19.68
C ALA A 12 19.42 14.55 18.97
N THR A 13 18.75 14.74 17.83
CA THR A 13 18.77 16.02 17.09
C THR A 13 18.09 17.11 17.92
N LEU A 14 16.93 16.81 18.51
CA LEU A 14 16.23 17.73 19.41
C LEU A 14 17.11 18.11 20.62
N GLN A 15 17.75 17.12 21.25
CA GLN A 15 18.67 17.35 22.36
C GLN A 15 19.84 18.26 21.96
N ARG A 16 20.48 18.01 20.81
CA ARG A 16 21.59 18.84 20.30
C ARG A 16 21.17 20.29 20.05
N VAL A 17 20.03 20.48 19.38
CA VAL A 17 19.49 21.80 19.04
C VAL A 17 19.20 22.61 20.29
N LEU A 18 18.53 22.00 21.27
CA LEU A 18 18.26 22.64 22.57
C LEU A 18 19.55 22.89 23.36
N GLN A 19 20.50 21.94 23.37
CA GLN A 19 21.76 22.10 24.09
C GLN A 19 22.55 23.31 23.58
N ALA A 20 22.59 23.52 22.26
CA ALA A 20 23.31 24.64 21.66
C ALA A 20 22.76 26.00 22.10
N SER A 21 21.43 26.16 22.15
CA SER A 21 20.81 27.42 22.59
C SER A 21 20.90 27.63 24.10
N VAL A 22 20.61 26.57 24.87
CA VAL A 22 20.54 26.64 26.34
C VAL A 22 21.91 26.93 26.94
N GLN A 23 22.98 26.38 26.37
CA GLN A 23 24.34 26.64 26.84
C GLN A 23 24.76 28.10 26.66
N LEU A 24 24.19 28.81 25.68
CA LEU A 24 24.44 30.24 25.45
C LEU A 24 23.66 31.12 26.44
N ASP A 25 22.40 30.76 26.71
CA ASP A 25 21.51 31.56 27.56
C ASP A 25 21.76 31.36 29.06
N LEU A 26 22.10 30.12 29.46
CA LEU A 26 22.37 29.75 30.85
C LEU A 26 23.62 28.84 30.91
N PRO A 27 24.80 29.43 31.17
CA PRO A 27 26.04 28.67 31.25
C PRO A 27 25.97 27.58 32.32
N GLY A 28 26.29 26.34 31.93
CA GLY A 28 26.28 25.18 32.83
C GLY A 28 25.01 24.33 32.74
N ALA A 29 23.95 24.83 32.10
CA ALA A 29 22.75 24.05 31.85
C ALA A 29 22.99 22.91 30.85
N ARG A 30 22.44 21.73 31.15
CA ARG A 30 22.55 20.54 30.30
C ARG A 30 21.19 20.04 29.84
N VAL A 31 21.16 19.51 28.62
CA VAL A 31 20.00 18.88 28.03
C VAL A 31 20.21 17.37 28.03
N THR A 32 19.37 16.64 28.75
CA THR A 32 19.39 15.17 28.80
C THR A 32 18.11 14.58 28.19
N THR A 33 18.11 13.28 27.95
CA THR A 33 16.97 12.54 27.38
C THR A 33 16.61 11.33 28.22
N ALA A 34 16.80 11.45 29.54
CA ALA A 34 16.61 10.36 30.49
C ALA A 34 15.13 10.23 30.86
N ARG A 35 14.76 9.04 31.36
CA ARG A 35 13.48 8.89 32.03
C ARG A 35 13.49 9.76 33.28
N PRO A 36 12.44 10.57 33.55
CA PRO A 36 12.31 11.25 34.83
C PRO A 36 12.25 10.22 35.95
N ASP A 37 13.31 10.13 36.76
CA ASP A 37 13.38 9.27 37.92
C ASP A 37 13.79 10.08 39.15
N ALA A 38 13.40 9.60 40.33
CA ALA A 38 13.67 10.28 41.60
C ALA A 38 15.11 10.11 42.08
N SER A 39 15.81 9.12 41.55
CA SER A 39 17.15 8.71 41.97
C SER A 39 18.25 9.64 41.45
N GLY A 40 17.89 10.69 40.69
CA GLY A 40 18.84 11.59 40.04
C GLY A 40 19.71 10.89 38.99
N SER A 41 19.30 9.71 38.51
CA SER A 41 20.10 8.88 37.62
C SER A 41 19.87 9.26 36.15
N GLY A 42 20.15 10.52 35.82
CA GLY A 42 20.17 11.00 34.42
C GLY A 42 19.43 12.31 34.14
N THR A 43 18.68 12.86 35.11
CA THR A 43 18.16 14.23 35.04
C THR A 43 19.27 15.22 35.40
N PRO A 44 19.31 16.41 34.74
CA PRO A 44 20.33 17.41 35.04
C PRO A 44 19.98 18.14 36.35
N GLU A 45 20.99 18.54 37.12
CA GLU A 45 20.79 19.43 38.28
C GLU A 45 20.28 20.81 37.83
N VAL A 46 20.86 21.33 36.75
CA VAL A 46 20.42 22.57 36.07
C VAL A 46 20.29 22.28 34.57
N GLY A 47 19.10 22.48 34.02
CA GLY A 47 18.85 22.33 32.59
C GLY A 47 17.52 21.67 32.24
N ILE A 48 17.49 20.99 31.10
CA ILE A 48 16.27 20.46 30.48
C ILE A 48 16.39 18.95 30.33
N ASN A 49 15.35 18.20 30.71
CA ASN A 49 15.25 16.80 30.34
C ASN A 49 14.15 16.61 29.30
N VAL A 50 14.46 15.97 28.18
CA VAL A 50 13.55 15.71 27.07
C VAL A 50 13.16 14.24 27.07
N TYR A 51 11.92 13.95 27.47
CA TYR A 51 11.43 12.58 27.60
C TYR A 51 10.38 12.25 26.53
N LEU A 52 10.61 11.19 25.76
CA LEU A 52 9.63 10.63 24.81
C LEU A 52 8.63 9.76 25.57
N TYR A 53 7.42 10.27 25.80
CA TYR A 53 6.42 9.58 26.63
C TYR A 53 5.43 8.75 25.80
N GLN A 54 5.21 9.10 24.53
CA GLN A 54 4.27 8.40 23.67
C GLN A 54 4.69 8.48 22.20
N ALA A 55 4.44 7.40 21.45
CA ALA A 55 4.53 7.39 20.00
C ALA A 55 3.21 6.84 19.44
N THR A 56 2.64 7.52 18.45
CA THR A 56 1.37 7.11 17.83
C THR A 56 1.49 7.07 16.31
N PRO A 57 0.67 6.25 15.62
CA PRO A 57 0.63 6.27 14.16
C PRO A 57 0.11 7.61 13.63
N ASN A 58 0.86 8.23 12.71
CA ASN A 58 0.44 9.47 12.08
C ASN A 58 -0.72 9.21 11.09
N PRO A 59 -1.88 9.88 11.25
CA PRO A 59 -3.06 9.62 10.43
C PRO A 59 -2.86 9.96 8.95
N ALA A 60 -2.03 10.95 8.62
CA ALA A 60 -1.73 11.34 7.24
C ALA A 60 -0.98 10.24 6.47
N TRP A 61 -0.13 9.48 7.18
CA TRP A 61 0.69 8.42 6.58
C TRP A 61 0.10 7.02 6.74
N ARG A 62 -0.97 6.87 7.53
CA ARG A 62 -1.60 5.57 7.82
C ARG A 62 -2.07 4.82 6.56
N ASN A 63 -2.43 5.54 5.50
CA ASN A 63 -2.94 4.99 4.24
C ASN A 63 -1.92 5.05 3.09
N TYR A 64 -0.67 5.42 3.35
CA TYR A 64 0.35 5.55 2.30
C TYR A 64 0.78 4.20 1.68
N ASP A 65 0.47 3.10 2.37
CA ASP A 65 0.86 1.74 1.98
C ASP A 65 -0.34 0.80 1.70
N LEU A 66 -1.37 1.32 1.03
CA LEU A 66 -2.51 0.52 0.60
C LEU A 66 -2.07 -0.47 -0.50
N ARG A 67 -2.15 -1.77 -0.18
CA ARG A 67 -1.73 -2.95 -0.99
C ARG A 67 -0.21 -3.17 -1.09
N ASN A 68 0.42 -3.43 0.04
CA ASN A 68 1.79 -3.94 0.07
C ASN A 68 1.91 -5.44 -0.26
N ARG A 69 0.81 -6.20 -0.36
CA ARG A 69 0.84 -7.65 -0.64
C ARG A 69 0.00 -8.05 -1.84
N ARG A 70 0.51 -9.00 -2.61
CA ARG A 70 -0.26 -9.77 -3.60
C ARG A 70 -1.27 -10.68 -2.87
N PRO A 71 -2.35 -11.12 -3.56
CA PRO A 71 -3.24 -12.17 -3.06
C PRO A 71 -2.50 -13.46 -2.68
N LYS A 72 -1.34 -13.73 -3.30
CA LYS A 72 -0.45 -14.86 -3.00
C LYS A 72 0.55 -14.61 -1.85
N GLY A 73 0.44 -13.46 -1.16
CA GLY A 73 1.22 -13.13 0.05
C GLY A 73 2.58 -12.44 -0.17
N GLU A 74 3.09 -12.40 -1.41
CA GLU A 74 4.35 -11.70 -1.74
C GLU A 74 4.21 -10.18 -1.59
N LEU A 75 5.24 -9.53 -1.04
CA LEU A 75 5.27 -8.06 -0.92
C LEU A 75 5.51 -7.40 -2.29
N ILE A 76 4.77 -6.32 -2.57
CA ILE A 76 4.86 -5.48 -3.80
C ILE A 76 5.58 -4.14 -3.53
N LYS A 77 5.55 -3.69 -2.27
CA LYS A 77 6.25 -2.52 -1.76
C LYS A 77 6.70 -2.80 -0.33
N GLN A 78 7.80 -2.18 0.08
CA GLN A 78 8.19 -2.17 1.49
C GLN A 78 7.16 -1.39 2.30
N ALA A 79 6.71 -1.99 3.39
CA ALA A 79 5.75 -1.34 4.27
C ALA A 79 6.41 -0.21 5.04
N GLN A 80 5.68 0.90 5.17
CA GLN A 80 6.13 2.10 5.85
C GLN A 80 5.14 2.48 6.95
N ALA A 81 5.67 2.77 8.14
CA ALA A 81 4.91 3.32 9.24
C ALA A 81 5.29 4.80 9.42
N GLY A 82 4.31 5.69 9.36
CA GLY A 82 4.48 7.08 9.80
C GLY A 82 4.07 7.23 11.24
N LEU A 83 4.88 7.93 12.02
CA LEU A 83 4.73 8.11 13.46
C LEU A 83 4.74 9.59 13.83
N ASP A 84 3.93 9.90 14.84
CA ASP A 84 3.99 11.12 15.63
C ASP A 84 4.58 10.78 17.00
N LEU A 85 5.62 11.50 17.37
CA LEU A 85 6.38 11.34 18.62
C LEU A 85 5.99 12.46 19.57
N PHE A 86 5.59 12.11 20.80
CA PHE A 86 5.21 13.10 21.82
C PHE A 86 6.26 13.16 22.91
N TYR A 87 6.83 14.34 23.06
CA TYR A 87 7.87 14.65 24.03
C TYR A 87 7.33 15.55 25.13
N ILE A 88 7.81 15.32 26.34
CA ILE A 88 7.65 16.22 27.48
C ILE A 88 9.03 16.70 27.90
N MET A 89 9.21 18.01 27.94
CA MET A 89 10.40 18.66 28.44
C MET A 89 10.17 19.07 29.88
N THR A 90 11.07 18.71 30.78
CA THR A 90 11.04 19.11 32.19
C THR A 90 12.24 19.99 32.51
N PHE A 91 12.02 21.03 33.32
CA PHE A 91 13.00 22.09 33.57
C PHE A 91 13.47 22.05 35.02
N TYR A 92 14.79 21.97 35.21
CA TYR A 92 15.43 21.87 36.52
C TYR A 92 16.39 23.05 36.74
N GLY A 93 16.49 23.53 37.97
CA GLY A 93 17.40 24.59 38.37
C GLY A 93 16.97 25.26 39.66
N ASN A 94 17.60 26.37 39.97
CA ASN A 94 17.30 27.20 41.13
C ASN A 94 16.00 27.99 40.92
N GLU A 95 14.97 27.68 41.72
CA GLU A 95 13.67 28.35 41.71
C GLU A 95 13.74 29.83 42.16
N VAL A 96 14.71 30.20 43.02
CA VAL A 96 14.86 31.58 43.50
C VAL A 96 15.32 32.50 42.37
N GLU A 97 16.19 32.00 41.50
CA GLU A 97 16.70 32.73 40.32
C GLU A 97 15.82 32.55 39.09
N LEU A 98 14.68 31.86 39.24
CA LEU A 98 13.74 31.53 38.17
C LEU A 98 14.41 30.83 36.99
N GLU A 99 15.42 29.99 37.25
CA GLU A 99 16.13 29.26 36.20
C GLU A 99 15.20 28.35 35.39
N PRO A 100 14.27 27.59 35.98
CA PRO A 100 13.35 26.75 35.20
C PRO A 100 12.49 27.55 34.22
N GLN A 101 12.00 28.73 34.61
CA GLN A 101 11.17 29.61 33.77
C GLN A 101 12.00 30.26 32.66
N ARG A 102 13.26 30.63 32.94
CA ARG A 102 14.21 31.14 31.94
C ARG A 102 14.57 30.06 30.93
N LEU A 103 14.81 28.83 31.38
CA LEU A 103 15.08 27.68 30.52
C LEU A 103 13.87 27.34 29.64
N LEU A 104 12.65 27.43 30.17
CA LEU A 104 11.42 27.31 29.39
C LEU A 104 11.37 28.35 28.27
N GLY A 105 11.64 29.62 28.57
CA GLY A 105 11.69 30.68 27.57
C GLY A 105 12.71 30.43 26.47
N SER A 106 13.93 29.99 26.85
CA SER A 106 14.98 29.60 25.90
C SER A 106 14.54 28.44 25.00
N ALA A 107 13.99 27.37 25.59
CA ALA A 107 13.55 26.19 24.85
C ALA A 107 12.43 26.50 23.86
N VAL A 108 11.43 27.29 24.27
CA VAL A 108 10.31 27.71 23.42
C VAL A 108 10.83 28.54 22.24
N ARG A 109 11.72 29.51 22.49
CA ARG A 109 12.36 30.30 21.42
C ARG A 109 13.06 29.39 20.42
N THR A 110 13.87 28.45 20.91
CA THR A 110 14.64 27.54 20.04
C THR A 110 13.76 26.66 19.16
N ILE A 111 12.63 26.17 19.70
CA ILE A 111 11.66 25.37 18.91
C ILE A 111 10.97 26.24 17.85
N VAL A 112 10.59 27.47 18.21
CA VAL A 112 9.95 28.41 17.27
C VAL A 112 10.90 28.83 16.15
N ASP A 113 12.18 29.01 16.46
CA ASP A 113 13.20 29.36 15.48
C ASP A 113 13.60 28.17 14.60
N ASN A 114 13.55 26.94 15.15
CA ASN A 114 13.95 25.70 14.47
C ASN A 114 12.84 24.63 14.47
N PRO A 115 11.66 24.91 13.89
CA PRO A 115 10.54 23.98 13.94
C PRO A 115 10.73 22.78 13.01
N ILE A 116 11.60 22.89 11.99
CA ILE A 116 11.84 21.84 11.00
C ILE A 116 13.29 21.39 11.10
N PHE A 117 13.50 20.08 11.28
CA PHE A 117 14.84 19.50 11.28
C PHE A 117 15.35 19.34 9.84
N THR A 118 16.42 20.07 9.53
CA THR A 118 17.05 19.98 8.21
C THR A 118 17.96 18.76 8.11
N PRO A 119 18.22 18.26 6.88
CA PRO A 119 19.18 17.17 6.67
C PRO A 119 20.57 17.48 7.24
N GLU A 120 20.99 18.75 7.22
CA GLU A 120 22.27 19.20 7.77
C GLU A 120 22.32 19.00 9.29
N MET A 121 21.29 19.45 10.02
CA MET A 121 21.19 19.28 11.48
C MET A 121 21.20 17.79 11.88
N ILE A 122 20.52 16.96 11.09
CA ILE A 122 20.49 15.51 11.30
C ILE A 122 21.87 14.91 11.04
N ARG A 123 22.55 15.27 9.95
CA ARG A 123 23.90 14.78 9.62
C ARG A 123 24.92 15.18 10.67
N GLU A 124 24.86 16.41 11.18
CA GLU A 124 25.72 16.84 12.29
C GLU A 124 25.51 15.99 13.54
N THR A 125 24.27 15.56 13.81
CA THR A 125 23.94 14.67 14.92
C THR A 125 24.48 13.26 14.67
N ILE A 126 24.32 12.73 13.45
CA ILE A 126 24.80 11.40 13.05
C ILE A 126 26.34 11.31 13.07
N ASN A 127 27.01 12.38 12.65
CA ASN A 127 28.47 12.47 12.60
C ASN A 127 29.12 12.73 13.97
N ASN A 128 28.33 12.93 15.02
CA ASN A 128 28.87 13.14 16.36
C ASN A 128 29.50 11.85 16.90
N PRO A 129 30.81 11.82 17.21
CA PRO A 129 31.49 10.61 17.68
C PRO A 129 30.95 10.08 19.01
N THR A 130 30.34 10.92 19.85
CA THR A 130 29.72 10.46 21.11
C THR A 130 28.45 9.63 20.88
N LEU A 131 27.85 9.76 19.70
CA LEU A 131 26.61 9.10 19.29
C LEU A 131 26.89 8.02 18.22
N GLY A 132 28.00 7.29 18.33
CA GLY A 132 28.40 6.27 17.34
C GLY A 132 27.33 5.19 17.07
N PHE A 133 26.40 4.96 18.00
CA PHE A 133 25.26 4.07 17.82
C PHE A 133 24.21 4.60 16.80
N LEU A 134 24.26 5.88 16.44
CA LEU A 134 23.41 6.51 15.42
C LEU A 134 24.08 6.64 14.05
N ALA A 135 25.35 6.25 13.91
CA ALA A 135 26.14 6.48 12.68
C ALA A 135 25.50 5.92 11.40
N ASN A 136 24.70 4.85 11.53
CA ASN A 136 24.02 4.19 10.41
C ASN A 136 22.58 4.71 10.18
N SER A 137 22.16 5.79 10.83
CA SER A 137 20.83 6.36 10.64
C SER A 137 20.66 6.88 9.21
N THR A 138 19.49 6.66 8.63
CA THR A 138 19.15 7.14 7.28
C THR A 138 18.04 8.19 7.28
N LEU A 139 17.80 8.82 8.44
CA LEU A 139 16.79 9.86 8.62
C LEU A 139 17.05 11.08 7.72
N ASP A 140 18.31 11.42 7.46
CA ASP A 140 18.72 12.53 6.59
C ASP A 140 18.28 12.34 5.12
N LYS A 141 17.98 11.10 4.72
CA LYS A 141 17.49 10.72 3.39
C LYS A 141 15.96 10.62 3.34
N GLN A 142 15.26 10.97 4.42
CA GLN A 142 13.79 11.02 4.41
C GLN A 142 13.34 12.21 3.56
N VAL A 143 12.30 12.00 2.74
CA VAL A 143 11.75 13.06 1.86
C VAL A 143 10.97 14.08 2.69
N GLU A 144 10.07 13.58 3.53
CA GLU A 144 9.32 14.42 4.47
C GLU A 144 10.25 14.87 5.60
N ARG A 145 10.19 16.15 5.99
CA ARG A 145 11.04 16.66 7.07
C ARG A 145 10.34 16.51 8.42
N VAL A 146 11.10 16.12 9.43
CA VAL A 146 10.57 16.03 10.79
C VAL A 146 10.32 17.44 11.31
N THR A 147 9.10 17.68 11.77
CA THR A 147 8.68 18.99 12.30
C THR A 147 8.36 18.85 13.78
N ILE A 148 8.95 19.70 14.62
CA ILE A 148 8.68 19.81 16.05
C ILE A 148 7.76 21.00 16.27
N VAL A 149 6.62 20.76 16.90
CA VAL A 149 5.65 21.80 17.25
C VAL A 149 5.25 21.72 18.72
N PRO A 150 4.94 22.86 19.38
CA PRO A 150 4.31 22.85 20.69
C PRO A 150 3.02 22.03 20.68
N SER A 151 2.82 21.20 21.70
CA SER A 151 1.58 20.44 21.88
C SER A 151 0.83 20.99 23.08
N ILE A 152 -0.49 21.09 22.95
CA ILE A 152 -1.36 21.41 24.08
C ILE A 152 -1.45 20.16 24.95
N MET A 153 -1.21 20.31 26.25
CA MET A 153 -1.41 19.26 27.25
C MET A 153 -2.18 19.89 28.40
N ASN A 154 -3.27 19.23 28.83
CA ASN A 154 -4.05 19.73 29.95
C ASN A 154 -3.41 19.34 31.30
N THR A 155 -3.81 20.01 32.38
CA THR A 155 -3.27 19.74 33.72
C THR A 155 -3.61 18.33 34.22
N GLU A 156 -4.73 17.75 33.80
CA GLU A 156 -5.12 16.38 34.20
C GLU A 156 -4.22 15.31 33.56
N GLU A 157 -3.92 15.44 32.26
CA GLU A 157 -3.02 14.58 31.49
C GLU A 157 -1.62 14.65 32.09
N LEU A 158 -1.16 15.87 32.37
CA LEU A 158 0.14 16.09 32.98
C LEU A 158 0.18 15.51 34.40
N SER A 159 -0.88 15.66 35.20
CA SER A 159 -1.01 15.00 36.50
C SER A 159 -1.03 13.48 36.41
N LYS A 160 -1.66 12.90 35.37
CA LYS A 160 -1.66 11.45 35.13
C LYS A 160 -0.29 10.93 34.69
N ILE A 161 0.46 11.70 33.91
CA ILE A 161 1.83 11.35 33.54
C ILE A 161 2.70 11.32 34.80
N TRP A 162 2.63 12.36 35.63
CA TRP A 162 3.42 12.42 36.86
C TRP A 162 3.01 11.41 37.92
N SER A 163 1.74 10.99 37.97
CA SER A 163 1.32 9.94 38.92
C SER A 163 1.94 8.57 38.63
N VAL A 164 2.32 8.30 37.37
CA VAL A 164 3.08 7.09 36.99
C VAL A 164 4.52 7.16 37.53
N PHE A 165 5.08 8.36 37.67
CA PHE A 165 6.40 8.59 38.25
C PHE A 165 6.29 8.83 39.76
N PHE A 166 5.77 7.84 40.50
CA PHE A 166 5.42 7.92 41.92
C PHE A 166 6.54 8.45 42.85
N GLN A 167 7.80 8.35 42.43
CA GLN A 167 8.93 8.79 43.24
C GLN A 167 9.38 10.23 42.93
N SER A 168 8.94 10.82 41.81
CA SER A 168 9.43 12.12 41.34
C SER A 168 8.43 13.24 41.64
N PRO A 169 8.87 14.37 42.21
CA PRO A 169 7.99 15.51 42.42
C PRO A 169 7.52 16.07 41.07
N TYR A 170 6.40 16.78 41.09
CA TYR A 170 5.95 17.56 39.95
C TYR A 170 7.01 18.61 39.60
N VAL A 171 7.38 18.67 38.31
CA VAL A 171 8.34 19.66 37.78
C VAL A 171 7.65 20.49 36.71
N LEU A 172 8.10 21.74 36.52
CA LEU A 172 7.68 22.55 35.38
C LEU A 172 7.90 21.79 34.08
N SER A 173 6.86 21.64 33.27
CA SER A 173 6.90 20.86 32.04
C SER A 173 6.32 21.62 30.84
N PHE A 174 6.80 21.26 29.66
CA PHE A 174 6.30 21.73 28.37
C PHE A 174 6.21 20.57 27.39
N ALA A 175 5.09 20.44 26.69
CA ALA A 175 4.87 19.34 25.74
C ALA A 175 5.15 19.79 24.30
N CYS A 176 5.80 18.92 23.53
CA CYS A 176 6.00 19.11 22.10
C CYS A 176 5.77 17.81 21.33
N GLN A 177 5.40 17.95 20.06
CA GLN A 177 5.14 16.85 19.16
C GLN A 177 6.12 16.92 17.98
N GLY A 178 6.81 15.82 17.71
CA GLY A 178 7.56 15.59 16.48
C GLY A 178 6.73 14.78 15.50
N SER A 179 6.36 15.38 14.36
CA SER A 179 5.55 14.74 13.33
C SER A 179 6.38 14.28 12.13
N ALA A 180 5.79 13.41 11.32
CA ALA A 180 6.32 12.88 10.07
C ALA A 180 7.59 12.01 10.22
N VAL A 181 7.69 11.21 11.28
CA VAL A 181 8.79 10.24 11.40
C VAL A 181 8.39 8.97 10.69
N LEU A 182 9.04 8.66 9.57
CA LEU A 182 8.73 7.48 8.77
C LEU A 182 9.73 6.37 9.08
N ILE A 183 9.26 5.12 9.13
CA ILE A 183 10.12 3.94 9.31
C ILE A 183 9.73 2.91 8.27
N GLU A 184 10.70 2.44 7.50
CA GLU A 184 10.51 1.36 6.52
C GLU A 184 10.87 -0.02 7.08
N GLY A 185 10.10 -1.02 6.67
CA GLY A 185 10.40 -2.42 6.92
C GLY A 185 11.51 -2.96 6.02
N GLN A 186 12.31 -3.90 6.53
CA GLN A 186 13.44 -4.48 5.80
C GLN A 186 13.08 -5.64 4.86
N ARG A 187 11.83 -6.12 4.89
CA ARG A 187 11.45 -7.27 4.04
C ARG A 187 11.53 -6.87 2.57
N GLN A 188 12.27 -7.65 1.79
CA GLN A 188 12.39 -7.43 0.37
C GLN A 188 11.03 -7.55 -0.31
N SER A 189 10.70 -6.56 -1.12
CA SER A 189 9.56 -6.63 -2.01
C SER A 189 9.90 -7.51 -3.21
N GLY A 190 9.01 -8.43 -3.56
CA GLY A 190 9.10 -9.15 -4.83
C GLY A 190 8.95 -8.15 -5.99
N ARG A 191 9.81 -8.23 -7.00
CA ARG A 191 9.64 -7.42 -8.21
C ARG A 191 8.33 -7.82 -8.91
N PRO A 192 7.52 -6.86 -9.39
CA PRO A 192 6.40 -7.20 -10.24
C PRO A 192 6.90 -7.95 -11.48
N LEU A 193 6.24 -9.05 -11.85
CA LEU A 193 6.53 -9.69 -13.14
C LEU A 193 6.13 -8.69 -14.23
N PRO A 194 7.00 -8.42 -15.23
CA PRO A 194 6.64 -7.52 -16.30
C PRO A 194 5.40 -8.05 -17.03
N ILE A 195 4.48 -7.14 -17.35
CA ILE A 195 3.29 -7.50 -18.14
C ILE A 195 3.79 -7.93 -19.51
N ARG A 196 3.72 -9.24 -19.80
CA ARG A 196 4.29 -9.84 -21.02
C ARG A 196 3.57 -9.38 -22.29
N LYS A 197 2.24 -9.28 -22.22
CA LYS A 197 1.38 -8.77 -23.29
C LYS A 197 0.18 -8.07 -22.66
N ARG A 198 -0.23 -6.95 -23.25
CA ARG A 198 -1.53 -6.31 -22.99
C ARG A 198 -2.41 -6.64 -24.18
N GLU A 199 -3.30 -7.62 -24.02
CA GLU A 199 -4.28 -7.96 -25.05
C GLU A 199 -5.60 -7.30 -24.70
N PHE A 200 -6.08 -6.45 -25.60
CA PHE A 200 -7.41 -5.85 -25.50
C PHE A 200 -8.34 -6.65 -26.39
N TYR A 201 -9.16 -7.51 -25.79
CA TYR A 201 -10.21 -8.21 -26.51
C TYR A 201 -11.42 -7.30 -26.64
N THR A 202 -11.50 -6.56 -27.75
CA THR A 202 -12.79 -6.05 -28.21
C THR A 202 -13.39 -7.15 -29.09
N THR A 203 -14.55 -7.69 -28.75
CA THR A 203 -15.31 -8.56 -29.66
C THR A 203 -16.40 -7.71 -30.31
N PRO A 204 -16.13 -6.99 -31.42
CA PRO A 204 -17.14 -6.17 -32.08
C PRO A 204 -18.25 -7.01 -32.76
N SER A 205 -18.05 -8.33 -32.88
CA SER A 205 -18.97 -9.23 -33.58
C SER A 205 -18.90 -10.65 -32.99
N GLN A 206 -19.71 -10.93 -31.97
CA GLN A 206 -19.92 -12.31 -31.53
C GLN A 206 -21.05 -12.95 -32.37
N PRO A 207 -20.85 -14.16 -32.92
CA PRO A 207 -21.93 -14.87 -33.60
C PRO A 207 -23.06 -15.19 -32.61
N ILE A 208 -24.28 -14.79 -32.93
CA ILE A 208 -25.48 -15.08 -32.12
C ILE A 208 -26.29 -16.13 -32.86
N ILE A 209 -26.68 -17.21 -32.19
CA ILE A 209 -27.62 -18.21 -32.70
C ILE A 209 -29.00 -17.88 -32.16
N PHE A 210 -29.96 -17.62 -33.05
CA PHE A 210 -31.34 -17.33 -32.67
C PHE A 210 -32.20 -18.59 -32.60
N GLN A 211 -31.98 -19.53 -33.52
CA GLN A 211 -32.90 -20.64 -33.68
C GLN A 211 -32.25 -21.86 -34.32
N LEU A 212 -32.69 -23.04 -33.88
CA LEU A 212 -32.40 -24.34 -34.47
C LEU A 212 -33.71 -24.91 -35.02
N MET A 213 -33.74 -25.28 -36.30
CA MET A 213 -34.93 -25.79 -36.95
C MET A 213 -34.63 -27.08 -37.71
N SER A 214 -35.55 -28.04 -37.63
CA SER A 214 -35.61 -29.16 -38.57
C SER A 214 -36.24 -28.68 -39.87
N GLU A 215 -35.81 -29.22 -41.01
CA GLU A 215 -36.44 -28.97 -42.31
C GLU A 215 -37.95 -29.29 -42.33
N ALA A 216 -38.40 -30.22 -41.48
CA ALA A 216 -39.80 -30.59 -41.34
C ALA A 216 -40.70 -29.48 -40.74
N GLY A 217 -40.13 -28.41 -40.18
CA GLY A 217 -40.86 -27.26 -39.66
C GLY A 217 -40.52 -26.91 -38.20
N VAL A 218 -41.12 -25.81 -37.73
CA VAL A 218 -40.95 -25.31 -36.35
C VAL A 218 -41.53 -26.33 -35.35
N ASN A 219 -40.80 -26.64 -34.28
CA ASN A 219 -41.16 -27.61 -33.22
C ASN A 219 -41.32 -29.07 -33.68
N GLN A 220 -40.87 -29.42 -34.89
CA GLN A 220 -40.78 -30.81 -35.30
C GLN A 220 -39.49 -31.46 -34.74
N PRO A 221 -39.53 -32.76 -34.41
CA PRO A 221 -38.35 -33.45 -33.89
C PRO A 221 -37.22 -33.46 -34.93
N VAL A 222 -35.99 -33.22 -34.46
CA VAL A 222 -34.78 -33.36 -35.26
C VAL A 222 -34.41 -34.84 -35.28
N VAL A 223 -34.55 -35.48 -36.43
CA VAL A 223 -34.24 -36.91 -36.63
C VAL A 223 -32.92 -37.08 -37.38
N ALA A 224 -32.26 -38.22 -37.20
CA ALA A 224 -30.93 -38.48 -37.76
C ALA A 224 -30.84 -38.42 -39.31
N ASN A 225 -31.97 -38.40 -40.01
CA ASN A 225 -32.03 -38.27 -41.47
C ASN A 225 -32.59 -36.90 -41.92
N SER A 226 -32.71 -35.93 -41.01
CA SER A 226 -33.21 -34.58 -41.32
C SER A 226 -32.07 -33.57 -41.53
N SER A 227 -32.36 -32.52 -42.29
CA SER A 227 -31.47 -31.36 -42.38
C SER A 227 -31.73 -30.41 -41.20
N LEU A 228 -30.68 -30.02 -40.50
CA LEU A 228 -30.72 -29.01 -39.44
C LEU A 228 -30.36 -27.65 -40.03
N THR A 229 -31.24 -26.67 -39.80
CA THR A 229 -31.03 -25.28 -40.18
C THR A 229 -30.81 -24.44 -38.92
N ILE A 230 -29.63 -23.83 -38.81
CA ILE A 230 -29.23 -22.96 -37.71
C ILE A 230 -29.34 -21.51 -38.19
N ARG A 231 -30.22 -20.72 -37.56
CA ARG A 231 -30.37 -19.29 -37.86
C ARG A 231 -29.71 -18.44 -36.79
N GLY A 232 -29.11 -17.34 -37.22
CA GLY A 232 -28.33 -16.47 -36.35
C GLY A 232 -27.92 -15.17 -37.03
N GLN A 233 -26.92 -14.53 -36.44
CA GLN A 233 -26.28 -13.33 -36.97
C GLN A 233 -24.77 -13.50 -36.84
N GLN A 234 -24.02 -13.05 -37.85
CA GLN A 234 -22.56 -13.14 -37.91
C GLN A 234 -22.04 -14.60 -37.83
N LEU A 235 -22.84 -15.57 -38.32
CA LEU A 235 -22.53 -17.02 -38.29
C LEU A 235 -21.39 -17.43 -39.23
N ASN A 236 -21.10 -16.60 -40.23
CA ASN A 236 -19.92 -16.72 -41.07
C ASN A 236 -19.00 -15.55 -40.75
N PRO A 237 -17.80 -15.76 -40.19
CA PRO A 237 -16.83 -14.69 -40.03
C PRO A 237 -16.30 -14.31 -41.42
N GLN A 238 -16.98 -13.39 -42.11
CA GLN A 238 -16.45 -12.74 -43.29
C GLN A 238 -15.41 -11.72 -42.85
N VAL A 239 -14.19 -12.19 -42.64
CA VAL A 239 -13.05 -11.27 -42.56
C VAL A 239 -12.68 -10.94 -44.01
N ASN A 240 -12.82 -9.67 -44.39
CA ASN A 240 -12.41 -9.21 -45.72
C ASN A 240 -10.92 -9.52 -45.92
N ASP A 241 -10.55 -10.19 -47.01
CA ASP A 241 -9.14 -10.52 -47.31
C ASP A 241 -8.26 -9.23 -47.40
N GLN A 242 -8.87 -8.04 -47.57
CA GLN A 242 -8.17 -6.75 -47.52
C GLN A 242 -7.88 -6.22 -46.09
N GLU A 243 -8.66 -6.60 -45.08
CA GLU A 243 -8.40 -6.20 -43.67
C GLU A 243 -7.31 -7.07 -43.02
N LEU A 244 -7.16 -8.32 -43.48
CA LEU A 244 -6.10 -9.23 -43.05
C LEU A 244 -4.70 -8.81 -43.54
N GLN A 245 -4.59 -8.02 -44.61
CA GLN A 245 -3.31 -7.52 -45.11
C GLN A 245 -2.77 -6.33 -44.31
N ASN A 246 -3.62 -5.63 -43.57
CA ASN A 246 -3.23 -4.47 -42.75
C ASN A 246 -2.84 -4.85 -41.30
N LEU A 247 -3.02 -6.11 -40.90
CA LEU A 247 -2.56 -6.65 -39.63
C LEU A 247 -1.16 -7.24 -39.81
N ASN A 248 -0.15 -6.40 -39.61
CA ASN A 248 1.25 -6.80 -39.65
C ASN A 248 1.56 -7.97 -38.69
N SER A 249 1.94 -9.10 -39.31
CA SER A 249 3.06 -9.97 -38.91
C SER A 249 2.98 -10.68 -37.55
N ASN A 250 2.33 -11.86 -37.54
CA ASN A 250 2.86 -13.16 -37.07
C ASN A 250 1.81 -14.13 -36.53
N GLU A 251 0.53 -13.75 -36.50
CA GLU A 251 -0.56 -14.70 -36.24
C GLU A 251 -1.35 -14.89 -37.53
N VAL A 252 -1.03 -15.95 -38.26
CA VAL A 252 -1.91 -16.51 -39.28
C VAL A 252 -3.18 -16.93 -38.54
N LEU A 253 -4.19 -16.06 -38.51
CA LEU A 253 -5.54 -16.45 -38.12
C LEU A 253 -6.00 -17.47 -39.16
N VAL A 254 -5.74 -18.75 -38.88
CA VAL A 254 -6.13 -19.88 -39.71
C VAL A 254 -7.63 -19.77 -39.93
N ARG A 255 -8.03 -19.67 -41.22
CA ARG A 255 -9.41 -19.72 -41.70
C ARG A 255 -10.15 -20.87 -41.03
N SER A 256 -10.82 -20.58 -39.93
CA SER A 256 -11.60 -21.57 -39.21
C SER A 256 -12.95 -21.61 -39.88
N LYS A 257 -13.13 -22.49 -40.89
CA LYS A 257 -14.47 -22.81 -41.38
C LYS A 257 -15.33 -23.16 -40.15
N PRO A 258 -16.56 -22.63 -40.01
CA PRO A 258 -17.36 -22.90 -38.84
C PRO A 258 -17.55 -24.40 -38.68
N GLN A 259 -17.17 -24.93 -37.51
CA GLN A 259 -17.35 -26.33 -37.16
C GLN A 259 -18.52 -26.42 -36.19
N ILE A 260 -19.49 -27.28 -36.51
CA ILE A 260 -20.60 -27.56 -35.61
C ILE A 260 -20.28 -28.86 -34.88
N ARG A 261 -20.32 -28.84 -33.54
CA ARG A 261 -20.17 -30.05 -32.74
C ARG A 261 -21.52 -30.49 -32.21
N ILE A 262 -21.93 -31.73 -32.50
CA ILE A 262 -23.14 -32.36 -31.96
C ILE A 262 -22.69 -33.61 -31.21
N GLY A 263 -22.81 -33.61 -29.87
CA GLY A 263 -22.22 -34.66 -29.03
C GLY A 263 -20.69 -34.70 -29.18
N GLU A 264 -20.15 -35.87 -29.52
CA GLU A 264 -18.72 -36.07 -29.79
C GLU A 264 -18.33 -35.82 -31.26
N THR A 265 -19.32 -35.64 -32.14
CA THR A 265 -19.11 -35.51 -33.58
C THR A 265 -18.84 -34.07 -33.97
N ARG A 266 -17.83 -33.85 -34.82
CA ARG A 266 -17.56 -32.56 -35.45
C ARG A 266 -17.97 -32.61 -36.91
N LEU A 267 -18.93 -31.77 -37.28
CA LEU A 267 -19.48 -31.71 -38.61
C LEU A 267 -19.07 -30.41 -39.29
N THR A 268 -18.74 -30.54 -40.58
CA THR A 268 -18.53 -29.40 -41.46
C THR A 268 -19.86 -29.10 -42.18
N PRO A 269 -20.43 -27.90 -42.01
CA PRO A 269 -21.67 -27.52 -42.66
C PRO A 269 -21.50 -27.42 -44.18
N GLN A 270 -22.53 -27.86 -44.91
CA GLN A 270 -22.55 -27.82 -46.37
C GLN A 270 -22.83 -26.42 -46.91
N LYS A 271 -23.71 -25.66 -46.23
CA LYS A 271 -24.02 -24.26 -46.56
C LYS A 271 -23.83 -23.38 -45.34
N VAL A 272 -23.03 -22.33 -45.50
CA VAL A 272 -22.72 -21.36 -44.46
C VAL A 272 -22.98 -19.96 -45.00
N SER A 273 -23.91 -19.25 -44.39
CA SER A 273 -24.21 -17.84 -44.63
C SER A 273 -24.06 -17.06 -43.31
N GLU A 274 -24.03 -15.73 -43.39
CA GLU A 274 -23.97 -14.86 -42.20
C GLU A 274 -25.19 -15.02 -41.28
N LYS A 275 -26.33 -15.48 -41.84
CA LYS A 275 -27.61 -15.60 -41.14
C LYS A 275 -28.10 -17.04 -40.97
N GLU A 276 -27.55 -17.99 -41.74
CA GLU A 276 -28.07 -19.34 -41.81
C GLU A 276 -26.95 -20.35 -42.08
N ILE A 277 -26.92 -21.43 -41.32
CA ILE A 277 -26.06 -22.59 -41.57
C ILE A 277 -26.96 -23.81 -41.76
N SER A 278 -26.78 -24.53 -42.86
CA SER A 278 -27.50 -25.77 -43.14
C SER A 278 -26.56 -26.97 -43.07
N LEU A 279 -27.02 -27.99 -42.36
CA LEU A 279 -26.29 -29.21 -42.05
C LEU A 279 -27.19 -30.42 -42.33
N GLU A 280 -26.78 -31.33 -43.19
CA GLU A 280 -27.48 -32.60 -43.38
C GLU A 280 -26.98 -33.62 -42.35
N LEU A 281 -27.88 -34.11 -41.48
CA LEU A 281 -27.54 -35.11 -40.47
C LEU A 281 -27.40 -36.52 -41.05
N SER A 282 -27.81 -36.72 -42.31
CA SER A 282 -27.66 -37.99 -43.05
C SER A 282 -26.19 -38.41 -43.24
N LEU A 283 -25.25 -37.46 -43.21
CA LEU A 283 -23.81 -37.68 -43.32
C LEU A 283 -23.13 -38.16 -42.02
N LEU A 284 -23.89 -38.27 -40.91
CA LEU A 284 -23.39 -38.87 -39.67
C LEU A 284 -23.27 -40.39 -39.81
N ALA A 285 -22.13 -40.94 -39.39
CA ALA A 285 -21.90 -42.39 -39.36
C ALA A 285 -22.96 -43.09 -38.48
N THR A 286 -23.40 -44.28 -38.92
CA THR A 286 -24.53 -45.02 -38.32
C THR A 286 -24.31 -45.38 -36.84
N GLU A 287 -23.05 -45.43 -36.38
CA GLU A 287 -22.66 -45.76 -35.01
C GLU A 287 -22.95 -44.64 -33.99
N GLU A 288 -23.19 -43.41 -34.46
CA GLU A 288 -23.42 -42.23 -33.60
C GLU A 288 -24.86 -41.70 -33.70
N LYS A 289 -25.72 -42.37 -34.47
CA LYS A 289 -27.17 -42.14 -34.51
C LYS A 289 -27.81 -42.77 -33.26
N ILE A 290 -27.62 -42.16 -32.10
CA ILE A 290 -28.25 -42.64 -30.86
C ILE A 290 -29.78 -42.56 -31.01
N PRO A 291 -30.55 -43.67 -30.87
CA PRO A 291 -32.00 -43.60 -30.86
C PRO A 291 -32.46 -42.85 -29.60
N CYS A 292 -33.34 -41.86 -29.76
CA CYS A 292 -33.98 -41.10 -28.68
C CYS A 292 -34.95 -41.97 -27.83
N GLU A 293 -34.46 -43.03 -27.18
CA GLU A 293 -35.28 -43.88 -26.29
C GLU A 293 -34.79 -43.95 -24.84
N ARG A 294 -33.76 -43.20 -24.44
CA ARG A 294 -33.28 -43.22 -23.04
C ARG A 294 -32.98 -41.84 -22.47
N VAL A 295 -34.01 -41.03 -22.24
CA VAL A 295 -33.96 -39.98 -21.20
C VAL A 295 -35.30 -39.89 -20.45
N TYR A 296 -35.64 -40.94 -19.71
CA TYR A 296 -36.49 -40.82 -18.51
C TYR A 296 -36.02 -41.86 -17.49
N LYS A 297 -35.04 -41.50 -16.66
CA LYS A 297 -34.85 -42.12 -15.35
C LYS A 297 -34.12 -41.18 -14.38
N ALA A 298 -34.97 -40.47 -13.64
CA ALA A 298 -34.89 -40.17 -12.21
C ALA A 298 -33.56 -39.69 -11.62
N CYS A 299 -33.54 -38.39 -11.27
CA CYS A 299 -32.89 -37.93 -10.04
C CYS A 299 -33.52 -38.63 -8.83
N LYS A 300 -32.68 -39.30 -8.03
CA LYS A 300 -32.81 -39.45 -6.59
C LYS A 300 -31.43 -39.32 -5.98
#